data_AF-A0A0N4Z3N1-F1
#
_entry.id   AF-A0A0N4Z3N1-F1
#
_cell.length_a   1.000
_cell.length_b   1.000
_cell.length_c   1.000
_cell.angle_alpha   90.00
_cell.angle_beta   90.00
_cell.angle_gamma   90.00
#
_symmetry.space_group_name_H-M   'P 1'
#
loop_
_entity.id
_entity.type
_entity.pdbx_description
1 polymer ?
#
loop_
_entity_poly.entity_id
_entity_poly.type
_entity_poly.pdbx_seq_one_letter_code
_entity_poly.pdbx_strand_id
1 'polypeptide(L)' 'MLTQGRVLGILRHFECVTAIDPKWLVEYAPSFFRVSDNTKLSAFKRNQKIDPLHNKYEAPDAWRISKVKKKIYNPNR' A
#
# COMPACT_ATOMS: atom_id res chain seq x y z
N MET A 1 -25.07 34.90 11.92
CA MET A 1 -23.67 35.09 12.34
C MET A 1 -22.86 33.90 11.84
N LEU A 2 -22.13 34.15 10.75
CA LEU A 2 -21.05 33.40 10.09
C LEU A 2 -20.89 31.90 10.45
N THR A 3 -21.39 31.03 9.57
CA THR A 3 -20.91 29.65 9.46
C THR A 3 -19.52 29.67 8.82
N GLN A 4 -18.47 29.61 9.62
CA GLN A 4 -17.10 29.57 9.11
C GLN A 4 -16.82 28.19 8.49
N GLY A 5 -16.97 28.10 7.17
CA GLY A 5 -16.64 26.91 6.39
C GLY A 5 -15.15 26.61 6.45
N ARG A 6 -14.78 25.43 6.97
CA ARG A 6 -13.42 24.90 6.87
C ARG A 6 -13.18 24.44 5.44
N VAL A 7 -12.38 25.19 4.68
CA VAL A 7 -11.81 24.75 3.41
C VAL A 7 -10.73 23.72 3.72
N LEU A 8 -11.01 22.44 3.44
CA LEU A 8 -10.03 21.36 3.58
C LEU A 8 -9.04 21.46 2.42
N GLY A 9 -7.93 22.18 2.61
CA GLY A 9 -6.84 22.26 1.65
C GLY A 9 -6.17 20.90 1.45
N ILE A 10 -5.98 20.50 0.20
CA ILE A 10 -5.63 19.14 -0.26
C ILE A 10 -4.15 18.78 0.00
N LEU A 11 -3.35 19.73 0.49
CA LEU A 11 -1.90 19.57 0.67
C LEU A 11 -1.54 19.85 2.13
N ARG A 12 -1.03 18.83 2.83
CA ARG A 12 -0.47 18.99 4.17
C ARG A 12 1.01 19.37 4.05
N HIS A 13 1.38 20.50 4.63
CA HIS A 13 2.76 20.94 4.78
C HIS A 13 3.22 20.65 6.21
N PHE A 14 4.44 20.12 6.38
CA PHE A 14 5.06 19.88 7.68
C PHE A 14 6.24 20.83 7.84
N GLU A 15 6.17 21.72 8.82
CA GLU A 15 7.17 22.78 9.00
C GLU A 15 8.44 22.29 9.72
N CYS A 16 8.35 21.21 10.50
CA CYS A 16 9.46 20.65 11.25
C CYS A 16 9.57 19.15 10.99
N VAL A 17 10.41 18.76 10.02
CA VAL A 17 10.70 17.36 9.71
C VAL A 17 12.10 17.03 10.24
N THR A 18 12.18 16.16 11.24
CA THR A 18 13.44 15.64 11.78
C THR A 18 13.54 14.15 11.50
N ALA A 19 14.75 13.68 11.16
CA ALA A 19 15.03 12.26 11.05
C ALA A 19 15.19 11.67 12.46
N ILE A 20 14.46 10.60 12.76
CA ILE A 20 14.46 9.92 14.06
C ILE A 20 14.74 8.44 13.82
N ASP A 21 15.62 7.85 14.61
CA ASP A 21 15.88 6.41 14.57
C ASP A 21 14.75 5.62 15.25
N PRO A 22 14.20 4.59 14.60
CA PRO A 22 13.03 3.87 15.09
C PRO A 22 13.30 3.06 16.36
N LYS A 23 14.58 2.81 16.70
CA LYS A 23 14.98 2.11 17.92
C LYS A 23 14.54 2.85 19.18
N TRP A 24 14.65 4.19 19.18
CA TRP A 24 14.28 5.00 20.34
C TRP A 24 12.77 4.96 20.61
N LEU A 25 11.93 4.88 19.58
CA LEU A 25 10.47 4.81 19.76
C LEU A 25 10.02 3.52 20.49
N VAL A 26 10.72 2.41 20.26
CA VAL A 26 10.42 1.13 20.93
C VAL A 26 10.86 1.15 22.39
N GLU A 27 12.00 1.79 22.70
CA GLU A 27 12.55 1.87 24.06
C GLU A 27 11.79 2.87 24.95
N TYR A 28 11.46 4.05 24.44
CA TYR A 28 10.82 5.12 25.21
C TYR A 28 9.28 5.01 25.26
N ALA A 29 8.65 4.33 24.30
CA ALA A 29 7.18 4.25 24.21
C ALA A 29 6.67 2.82 23.92
N PRO A 30 6.92 1.85 24.82
CA PRO A 30 6.53 0.45 24.61
C PRO A 30 5.01 0.23 24.63
N SER A 31 4.22 1.17 25.18
CA SER A 31 2.76 1.11 25.13
C SER A 31 2.18 1.34 23.73
N PHE A 32 2.92 2.03 22.85
CA PHE A 32 2.44 2.43 21.52
C PHE A 32 3.08 1.64 20.40
N PHE A 33 4.36 1.27 20.56
CA PHE A 33 5.14 0.59 19.51
C PHE A 33 5.61 -0.78 19.97
N ARG A 34 5.55 -1.75 19.06
CA ARG A 34 6.04 -3.11 19.27
C ARG A 34 6.85 -3.55 18.06
N VAL A 35 7.95 -4.25 18.31
CA VAL A 35 8.73 -4.91 17.26
C VAL A 35 7.89 -6.03 16.64
N SER A 36 7.76 -6.03 15.30
CA SER A 36 7.02 -7.07 14.59
C SER A 36 7.85 -8.36 14.52
N ASP A 37 7.23 -9.50 14.86
CA ASP A 37 7.81 -10.82 14.61
C ASP A 37 7.97 -11.08 13.10
N ASN A 38 9.19 -11.41 12.66
CA ASN A 38 9.48 -11.61 11.23
C ASN A 38 8.86 -12.89 10.64
N THR A 39 8.39 -13.80 11.50
CA THR A 39 7.72 -15.04 11.08
C THR A 39 6.23 -14.85 10.82
N LYS A 40 5.64 -13.72 11.23
CA LYS A 40 4.20 -13.44 11.11
C LYS A 40 3.97 -12.17 10.28
N LEU A 41 3.22 -12.30 9.20
CA LEU A 41 2.81 -11.15 8.39
C LEU A 41 1.71 -10.34 9.12
N SER A 42 1.98 -9.06 9.35
CA SER A 42 0.96 -8.12 9.86
C SER A 42 -0.20 -7.98 8.88
N ALA A 43 -1.40 -7.69 9.40
CA ALA A 43 -2.59 -7.50 8.57
C ALA A 43 -2.39 -6.40 7.51
N PHE A 44 -1.67 -5.33 7.87
CA PHE A 44 -1.32 -4.26 6.95
C PHE A 44 -0.44 -4.76 5.80
N LYS A 45 0.66 -5.47 6.10
CA LYS A 45 1.57 -5.99 5.07
C LYS A 45 0.90 -7.02 4.17
N ARG A 46 -0.03 -7.81 4.71
CA ARG A 46 -0.82 -8.79 3.94
C ARG A 46 -1.76 -8.12 2.92
N ASN A 47 -2.31 -6.97 3.26
CA ASN A 47 -3.26 -6.25 2.42
C ASN A 47 -2.59 -5.30 1.42
N GLN A 48 -1.27 -5.12 1.48
CA GLN A 48 -0.56 -4.33 0.49
C GLN A 48 -0.59 -5.03 -0.86
N LYS A 49 -1.11 -4.32 -1.85
CA LYS A 49 -1.11 -4.75 -3.25
C LYS A 49 -0.01 -4.01 -3.98
N ILE A 50 0.80 -4.76 -4.72
CA ILE A 50 1.81 -4.21 -5.62
C ILE A 50 1.17 -4.18 -7.01
N ASP A 51 1.15 -3.00 -7.63
CA ASP A 51 0.78 -2.85 -9.03
C ASP A 51 2.06 -2.89 -9.89
N PRO A 52 1.99 -3.46 -11.10
CA PRO A 52 3.15 -3.56 -11.97
C PRO A 52 3.58 -2.19 -12.50
N LEU A 53 4.84 -2.13 -12.92
CA LEU A 53 5.40 -0.95 -13.57
C LEU A 53 4.59 -0.63 -14.85
N HIS A 54 4.23 0.64 -15.02
CA HIS A 54 3.45 1.09 -16.16
C HIS A 54 4.24 0.94 -17.47
N ASN A 55 3.71 0.14 -18.40
CA ASN A 55 4.22 0.01 -19.76
C ASN A 55 3.32 0.79 -20.73
N LYS A 56 3.90 1.69 -21.54
CA LYS A 56 3.17 2.50 -22.52
C LYS A 56 2.57 1.68 -23.67
N TYR A 57 3.17 0.53 -23.99
CA TYR A 57 2.85 -0.24 -25.19
C TYR A 57 1.84 -1.37 -24.95
N GLU A 58 1.55 -1.70 -23.69
CA GLU A 58 0.67 -2.81 -23.34
C GLU A 58 -0.58 -2.30 -22.61
N ALA A 59 -1.69 -3.04 -22.77
CA ALA A 59 -2.90 -2.74 -22.02
C ALA A 59 -2.65 -2.99 -20.51
N PRO A 60 -3.19 -2.14 -19.60
CA PRO A 60 -2.88 -2.15 -18.15
C PRO A 60 -3.07 -3.47 -17.39
N ASP A 61 -3.84 -4.41 -17.94
CA ASP A 61 -4.18 -5.69 -17.32
C ASP A 61 -3.73 -6.90 -18.16
N ALA A 62 -2.99 -6.69 -19.25
CA ALA A 62 -2.59 -7.77 -20.16
C ALA A 62 -1.68 -8.81 -19.47
N TRP A 63 -0.95 -8.40 -18.44
CA TRP A 63 -0.11 -9.27 -17.60
C TRP A 63 -0.91 -10.25 -16.74
N ARG A 64 -2.23 -10.06 -16.57
CA ARG A 64 -3.04 -10.96 -15.73
C ARG A 64 -3.27 -12.28 -16.45
N ILE A 65 -2.70 -13.36 -15.89
CA ILE A 65 -2.87 -14.75 -16.37
C ILE A 65 -4.35 -15.13 -16.52
N SER A 66 -5.24 -14.54 -15.71
CA SER A 66 -6.69 -14.74 -15.81
C SER A 66 -7.33 -14.25 -17.11
N LYS A 67 -6.73 -13.29 -17.81
CA LYS A 67 -7.20 -12.82 -19.13
C LYS A 67 -6.67 -13.65 -20.30
N VAL A 68 -5.68 -14.53 -20.08
CA VAL A 68 -5.17 -15.41 -21.12
C VAL A 68 -6.24 -16.45 -21.44
N LYS A 69 -6.73 -16.43 -22.69
CA LYS A 69 -7.75 -17.36 -23.18
C LYS A 69 -7.15 -18.77 -23.19
N LYS A 70 -7.45 -19.58 -22.17
CA LYS A 70 -7.04 -20.98 -22.10
C LYS A 70 -7.69 -21.72 -23.27
N LYS A 71 -6.89 -22.27 -24.18
CA LYS A 71 -7.37 -23.31 -25.10
C LYS A 71 -7.66 -24.53 -24.24
N ILE A 72 -8.92 -24.72 -23.87
CA ILE A 72 -9.37 -25.98 -23.28
C ILE A 72 -9.23 -26.99 -24.43
N TYR A 73 -8.21 -27.85 -24.36
CA TYR A 73 -8.09 -28.97 -25.26
C TYR A 73 -9.29 -29.89 -24.99
N ASN A 74 -10.22 -29.95 -25.94
CA ASN A 74 -11.30 -30.92 -25.90
C ASN A 74 -10.91 -32.07 -26.84
N PRO A 75 -10.51 -33.24 -26.33
CA PRO A 75 -10.17 -34.40 -27.15
C PRO A 75 -11.37 -35.02 -27.89
N ASN A 76 -12.60 -34.63 -27.55
CA ASN A 76 -13.84 -35.23 -28.05
C ASN A 76 -14.71 -34.26 -28.88
N ARG A 77 -14.10 -33.26 -29.53
CA ARG A 77 -14.70 -32.56 -30.67
C ARG A 77 -14.05 -33.02 -31.96
#